data_AF-A0A942KS10-F1
#
_entry.id   AF-A0A942KS10-F1
#
_cell.length_a   1.000
_cell.length_b   1.000
_cell.length_c   1.000
_cell.angle_alpha   90.00
_cell.angle_beta   90.00
_cell.angle_gamma   90.00
#
_symmetry.space_group_name_H-M   'P 1'
#
loop_
_entity.id
_entity.type
_entity.pdbx_description
1 polymer ?
#
loop_
_entity_poly.entity_id
_entity_poly.type
_entity_poly.pdbx_seq_one_letter_code
_entity_poly.pdbx_strand_id
1 'polypeptide(L)'
;MSAYSVTEPSKVSKWAAGLLVTLYTIITLLPLVWIISTSFKTGPDSISYPPKVFFDPTVEGYVNLFTTRTRPAVSELETLPPPV
;
A
#
# COMPACT_ATOMS: atom_id res chain seq x y z
N MET A 1 -41.92 13.25 -31.79
CA MET A 1 -41.00 12.50 -32.68
C MET A 1 -39.66 12.46 -31.98
N SER A 2 -39.28 11.33 -31.39
CA SER A 2 -37.99 11.22 -30.70
C SER A 2 -36.90 11.06 -31.75
N ALA A 3 -36.04 12.07 -31.90
CA ALA A 3 -34.90 12.03 -32.79
C ALA A 3 -33.95 10.92 -32.31
N TYR A 4 -33.81 9.84 -33.09
CA TYR A 4 -32.87 8.77 -32.82
C TYR A 4 -31.46 9.35 -32.97
N SER A 5 -30.79 9.63 -31.86
CA SER A 5 -29.39 10.03 -31.87
C SER A 5 -28.57 8.78 -32.23
N VAL A 6 -28.10 8.71 -33.47
CA VAL A 6 -27.28 7.59 -34.00
C VAL A 6 -26.00 7.37 -33.15
N THR A 7 -25.64 8.36 -32.32
CA THR A 7 -24.48 8.34 -31.43
C THR A 7 -24.79 7.93 -29.99
N GLU A 8 -26.04 7.61 -29.62
CA GLU A 8 -26.33 7.22 -28.23
C GLU A 8 -25.78 5.82 -27.93
N PRO A 9 -24.85 5.67 -26.95
CA PRO A 9 -24.34 4.35 -26.62
C PRO A 9 -25.44 3.50 -25.96
N SER A 10 -25.52 2.24 -26.37
CA SER A 10 -26.47 1.27 -25.80
C SER A 10 -26.23 1.08 -24.30
N LYS A 11 -27.27 0.66 -23.56
CA LYS A 11 -27.17 0.37 -22.12
C LYS A 11 -26.01 -0.60 -21.82
N VAL A 12 -25.82 -1.61 -22.67
CA VAL A 12 -24.73 -2.59 -22.57
C VAL A 12 -23.36 -1.93 -22.77
N SER A 13 -23.22 -1.04 -23.75
CA SER A 13 -21.97 -0.31 -23.99
C SER A 13 -21.58 0.57 -22.80
N LYS A 14 -22.54 1.29 -22.19
CA LYS A 14 -22.31 2.11 -21.00
C LYS A 14 -21.80 1.25 -19.82
N TRP A 15 -22.41 0.10 -19.57
CA TRP A 15 -21.98 -0.82 -18.51
C TRP A 15 -20.63 -1.49 -18.80
N ALA A 16 -20.40 -1.92 -20.03
CA ALA A 16 -19.12 -2.50 -20.43
C ALA A 16 -17.97 -1.49 -20.29
N ALA A 17 -18.17 -0.26 -20.76
CA ALA A 17 -17.20 0.82 -20.60
C ALA A 17 -16.93 1.12 -19.12
N GLY A 18 -17.98 1.22 -18.30
CA GLY A 18 -17.85 1.43 -16.85
C GLY A 18 -17.04 0.32 -16.18
N LEU A 19 -17.36 -0.94 -16.46
CA LEU A 19 -16.65 -2.10 -15.92
C LEU A 19 -15.17 -2.11 -16.33
N LEU A 20 -14.87 -1.84 -17.60
CA LEU A 20 -13.50 -1.80 -18.11
C LEU A 20 -12.67 -0.70 -17.44
N VAL A 21 -13.24 0.49 -17.30
CA VAL A 21 -12.57 1.61 -16.62
C VAL A 21 -12.34 1.28 -15.14
N THR A 22 -13.35 0.78 -14.43
CA THR A 22 -13.20 0.38 -13.02
C THR A 22 -12.14 -0.70 -12.83
N LEU A 23 -12.14 -1.72 -13.68
CA LEU A 23 -11.14 -2.79 -13.62
C LEU A 23 -9.73 -2.26 -13.86
N TYR A 24 -9.56 -1.42 -14.88
CA TYR A 24 -8.29 -0.75 -15.17
C TYR A 24 -7.82 0.10 -13.98
N THR A 25 -8.71 0.88 -13.37
CA THR A 25 -8.40 1.68 -12.17
C THR A 25 -7.96 0.80 -11.00
N ILE A 26 -8.65 -0.30 -10.70
CA ILE A 26 -8.28 -1.21 -9.61
C ILE A 26 -6.89 -1.80 -9.85
N ILE A 27 -6.62 -2.29 -11.06
CA ILE A 27 -5.34 -2.91 -11.41
C ILE A 27 -4.19 -1.90 -11.30
N THR A 28 -4.38 -0.68 -11.79
CA THR A 28 -3.34 0.35 -11.78
C THR A 28 -3.10 0.95 -10.41
N LEU A 29 -4.11 1.00 -9.53
CA LEU A 29 -3.97 1.47 -8.15
C LEU A 29 -3.46 0.40 -7.18
N LEU A 30 -3.61 -0.89 -7.50
CA LEU A 30 -3.13 -2.00 -6.66
C LEU A 30 -1.67 -1.85 -6.20
N PRO A 31 -0.68 -1.56 -7.06
CA PRO A 31 0.70 -1.37 -6.61
C PRO A 31 0.87 -0.17 -5.66
N LEU A 32 0.10 0.92 -5.85
CA LEU A 32 0.13 2.06 -4.93
C LEU A 32 -0.42 1.69 -3.56
N VAL A 33 -1.55 0.97 -3.53
CA VAL A 33 -2.13 0.46 -2.28
C VAL A 33 -1.14 -0.48 -1.58
N TRP A 34 -0.42 -1.31 -2.32
CA TRP A 34 0.61 -2.19 -1.78
C TRP A 34 1.76 -1.41 -1.14
N ILE A 35 2.32 -0.42 -1.84
CA ILE A 35 3.42 0.43 -1.35
C ILE A 35 3.02 1.20 -0.08
N ILE A 36 1.80 1.76 -0.07
CA ILE A 36 1.28 2.45 1.11
C ILE A 36 1.14 1.46 2.27
N SER A 37 0.56 0.27 2.04
CA SER A 37 0.43 -0.77 3.06
C SER A 37 1.79 -1.21 3.64
N THR A 38 2.80 -1.45 2.80
CA THR A 38 4.15 -1.83 3.26
C THR A 38 4.84 -0.72 4.04
N SER A 39 4.58 0.56 3.75
CA SER A 39 5.17 1.67 4.52
C SER A 39 4.76 1.71 6.01
N PHE A 40 3.66 1.04 6.37
CA PHE A 40 3.20 0.90 7.75
C PHE A 40 3.60 -0.44 8.40
N LYS A 41 4.36 -1.31 7.72
CA LYS A 41 4.85 -2.56 8.30
C LYS A 41 6.16 -2.33 9.05
N THR A 42 6.50 -3.24 9.97
CA THR A 42 7.85 -3.29 10.54
C THR A 42 8.88 -3.65 9.46
N GLY A 43 10.15 -3.35 9.70
CA GLY A 43 11.24 -3.71 8.77
C GLY A 43 11.24 -5.21 8.41
N PRO A 44 11.24 -6.13 9.40
CA PRO A 44 11.16 -7.56 9.14
C PRO A 44 9.88 -8.00 8.41
N ASP A 45 8.73 -7.42 8.73
CA ASP A 45 7.45 -7.77 8.08
C ASP A 45 7.37 -7.27 6.63
N SER A 46 8.13 -6.24 6.27
CA SER A 46 8.17 -5.71 4.90
C SER A 46 8.91 -6.61 3.91
N ILE A 47 9.81 -7.47 4.41
CA ILE A 47 10.63 -8.40 3.62
C ILE A 47 10.30 -9.87 3.91
N SER A 48 9.27 -10.15 4.70
CA SER A 48 8.91 -11.51 5.10
C SER A 48 8.31 -12.29 3.93
N TYR A 49 8.68 -13.57 3.85
CA TYR A 49 8.06 -14.55 2.96
C TYR A 49 7.34 -15.62 3.80
N PRO A 50 6.04 -15.87 3.59
CA PRO A 50 5.12 -15.25 2.62
C PRO A 50 4.75 -13.79 3.00
N PRO A 51 4.32 -12.94 2.03
CA PRO A 51 3.94 -11.56 2.30
C PRO A 51 2.80 -11.46 3.31
N LYS A 52 2.99 -10.67 4.38
CA LYS A 52 1.95 -10.46 5.40
C LYS A 52 0.95 -9.39 4.94
N VAL A 53 -0.28 -9.82 4.66
CA VAL A 53 -1.40 -8.90 4.32
C VAL A 53 -2.05 -8.27 5.55
N PHE A 54 -2.09 -9.00 6.67
CA PHE A 54 -2.53 -8.50 7.98
C PHE A 54 -1.31 -8.29 8.88
N PHE A 55 -1.23 -7.14 9.54
CA PHE A 55 -0.08 -6.69 10.32
C PHE A 55 -0.53 -5.60 11.29
N ASP A 56 0.24 -5.40 12.36
CA ASP A 56 0.04 -4.28 13.27
C ASP A 56 0.67 -3.02 12.66
N PRO A 57 -0.10 -1.97 12.35
CA PRO A 57 0.42 -0.77 11.69
C PRO A 57 1.37 0.00 12.61
N THR A 58 2.53 0.39 12.08
CA THR A 58 3.55 1.16 12.78
C THR A 58 4.03 2.35 11.96
N VAL A 59 4.49 3.41 12.64
CA VAL A 59 5.14 4.58 12.02
C VAL A 59 6.65 4.59 12.23
N GLU A 60 7.21 3.49 12.75
CA GLU A 60 8.65 3.35 13.02
C GLU A 60 9.50 3.66 11.77
N GLY A 61 9.09 3.17 10.59
CA GLY A 61 9.79 3.43 9.34
C GLY A 61 9.90 4.92 9.02
N TYR A 62 8.82 5.68 9.19
CA TYR A 62 8.82 7.13 8.99
C TYR A 62 9.71 7.85 10.01
N VAL A 63 9.65 7.45 11.29
CA VAL A 63 10.53 8.02 12.33
C VAL A 63 12.00 7.75 11.98
N ASN A 64 12.34 6.53 11.56
CA ASN A 64 13.72 6.17 11.19
C ASN A 64 14.21 6.91 9.93
N LEU A 65 13.33 7.29 9.01
CA LEU A 65 13.68 8.06 7.81
C LEU A 65 13.90 9.54 8.10
N PHE A 66 13.07 10.14 8.97
CA PHE A 66 13.12 11.57 9.26
C PHE A 66 13.94 11.93 10.50
N THR A 67 14.43 10.94 11.25
CA THR A 67 15.28 11.15 12.42
C THR A 67 16.55 10.34 12.33
N THR A 68 17.69 10.95 12.68
CA THR A 68 18.96 10.23 12.81
C THR A 68 18.93 9.41 14.10
N ARG A 69 18.36 8.21 14.04
CA ARG A 69 18.41 7.21 15.10
C ARG A 69 19.52 6.21 14.78
N THR A 70 20.67 6.34 15.42
CA THR A 70 21.62 5.22 15.56
C THR A 70 20.94 4.22 16.50
N ARG A 71 20.07 3.35 15.98
CA ARG A 71 19.41 2.33 16.80
C ARG A 71 20.38 1.15 16.91
N PRO A 72 20.99 0.90 18.09
CA PRO A 72 21.79 -0.31 18.28
C PRO A 72 20.88 -1.52 18.10
N ALA A 73 21.38 -2.61 17.57
CA ALA A 73 20.60 -3.85 17.51
C ALA A 73 20.15 -4.24 18.93
N VAL A 74 19.04 -4.96 19.09
CA VAL A 74 18.57 -5.39 20.42
C VAL A 74 19.67 -6.20 21.14
N SER A 75 20.40 -7.02 20.39
CA SER A 75 21.59 -7.74 20.86
C SER A 75 22.72 -6.82 21.32
N GLU A 76 22.86 -5.64 20.73
CA GLU A 76 23.85 -4.63 21.11
C GLU A 76 23.44 -3.94 22.41
N LEU A 77 22.14 -3.63 22.58
CA LEU A 77 21.60 -3.06 23.81
C LEU A 77 21.79 -3.98 25.02
N GLU A 78 21.67 -5.30 24.83
CA GLU A 78 21.90 -6.29 25.90
C GLU A 78 23.37 -6.36 26.36
N THR A 79 24.30 -5.90 25.52
CA THR A 79 25.73 -5.84 25.85
C THR A 79 26.17 -4.50 26.45
N LEU A 80 25.27 -3.51 26.52
CA LEU A 80 25.64 -2.21 27.08
C LEU A 80 25.80 -2.31 28.61
N PRO A 81 26.83 -1.65 29.18
CA PRO A 81 26.99 -1.59 30.62
C PRO A 81 25.77 -0.94 31.27
N PRO A 82 25.41 -1.32 32.51
CA PRO A 82 24.30 -0.71 33.22
C PRO A 82 24.49 0.81 33.31
N PRO A 83 23.41 1.60 33.16
CA PRO A 83 23.52 3.04 33.22
C PRO A 83 24.05 3.44 34.60
N VAL A 84 25.10 4.26 34.61
CA VAL A 84 25.69 4.88 35.81
C VAL A 84 24.79 5.96 36.39
#